data_AF-A0A0C2VXH7-F1
#
_entry.id   AF-A0A0C2VXH7-F1
#
_cell.length_a   1.000
_cell.length_b   1.000
_cell.length_c   1.000
_cell.angle_alpha   90.00
_cell.angle_beta   90.00
_cell.angle_gamma   90.00
#
_symmetry.space_group_name_H-M   'P 1'
#
loop_
_entity.id
_entity.type
_entity.pdbx_description
1 polymer ?
#
loop_
_entity_poly.entity_id
_entity_poly.type
_entity_poly.pdbx_seq_one_letter_code
_entity_poly.pdbx_strand_id
1 'polypeptide(L)'
;MTKHSKRLGVIVGVEGNVSQVGMYHMSNDAEFIWYGDILTGPKVGAFLTINQNEVKIIATVSTEKIIDQQNTIKSTEFDNRYTKNSINRIITLKVKGVISEGEFQVTSKYVPMIGNEVTLTTHEELKIIYGVEITKLTITIGESILEGQPIQLSINKFFASHIGIFGNTGSGKSNTLHKLFLELFRSNYYQQIIQKSQFFIIDFNGEYIGEGMFGVDESHKEIFRVNTRNEGQGRKLPIKKDYLFDPDILAILFDARPATQIPFLRTALKTFNEKINDGDSFAGIEIGLLLSIIKGAKSVSDDALDNWMAAAESVGIEKEYFSGLESNFTKNSFGNLVVTSGKGKVILKEGQITPDGKRELKIDELKVKLCNIFTDATPIQKLNYFLQFQRVYVSAWKSANIEHINPLFNRIKTSFDSLEKVIEVHEDVSGRYKTMNIISLVDANQAITRLIPMLVSKMIYDDQRFNVAGQNIDRTKHLIIDEAHNILNAAYRNNGDDWQDYRLSVFEEIIKEGRKFGYYLTLSSQRPADISPTILSQTHNYLIHRLVNEKDLRMLENTMPTLDKSSYQMIPSLGKGEVIITGNAMQVPVFVKVPKEKNIRPNSDDVLLTKLWRNTSDSTEPIA
;
A
#
# COMPACT_ATOMS: atom_id res chain seq x y z
N MET A 1 -36.16 -37.60 5.77
CA MET A 1 -35.16 -38.68 5.93
C MET A 1 -33.81 -38.03 6.13
N THR A 2 -33.26 -38.10 7.34
CA THR A 2 -31.90 -37.64 7.63
C THR A 2 -30.92 -38.43 6.77
N LYS A 3 -30.23 -37.76 5.83
CA LYS A 3 -29.18 -38.39 5.02
C LYS A 3 -28.05 -38.81 5.97
N HIS A 4 -27.98 -40.08 6.35
CA HIS A 4 -26.84 -40.60 7.11
C HIS A 4 -25.58 -40.51 6.24
N SER A 5 -24.59 -39.74 6.67
CA SER A 5 -23.28 -39.64 6.02
C SER A 5 -22.53 -40.97 6.12
N LYS A 6 -21.61 -41.25 5.18
CA LYS A 6 -20.85 -42.50 5.15
C LYS A 6 -19.96 -42.62 6.38
N ARG A 7 -20.10 -43.71 7.13
CA ARG A 7 -19.26 -44.06 8.29
C ARG A 7 -17.87 -44.46 7.84
N LEU A 8 -16.86 -43.91 8.51
CA LEU A 8 -15.45 -44.10 8.19
C LEU A 8 -14.70 -44.88 9.27
N GLY A 9 -15.05 -44.67 10.53
CA GLY A 9 -14.37 -45.29 11.66
C GLY A 9 -14.92 -44.83 13.01
N VAL A 10 -14.21 -45.17 14.07
CA VAL A 10 -14.55 -44.80 15.46
C VAL A 10 -13.34 -44.22 16.18
N ILE A 11 -13.58 -43.29 17.09
CA ILE A 11 -12.54 -42.73 17.95
C ILE A 11 -12.02 -43.83 18.89
N VAL A 12 -10.71 -44.11 18.82
CA VAL A 12 -10.02 -45.11 19.64
C VAL A 12 -9.09 -44.49 20.68
N GLY A 13 -8.77 -43.19 20.56
CA GLY A 13 -7.95 -42.47 21.50
C GLY A 13 -8.18 -40.97 21.42
N VAL A 14 -8.02 -40.26 22.53
CA VAL A 14 -8.22 -38.81 22.62
C VAL A 14 -7.14 -38.22 23.51
N GLU A 15 -6.47 -37.18 23.01
CA GLU A 15 -5.47 -36.40 23.74
C GLU A 15 -5.73 -34.91 23.47
N GLY A 16 -6.44 -34.27 24.40
CA GLY A 16 -6.86 -32.87 24.24
C GLY A 16 -7.76 -32.67 23.02
N ASN A 17 -7.33 -31.84 22.07
CA ASN A 17 -8.04 -31.58 20.80
C ASN A 17 -7.60 -32.50 19.66
N VAL A 18 -6.76 -33.49 19.95
CA VAL A 18 -6.29 -34.49 19.00
C VAL A 18 -6.99 -35.81 19.30
N SER A 19 -7.44 -36.51 18.25
CA SER A 19 -8.13 -37.78 18.41
C SER A 19 -7.63 -38.79 17.38
N GLN A 20 -7.48 -40.04 17.79
CA GLN A 20 -7.12 -41.14 16.93
C GLN A 20 -8.37 -41.89 16.52
N VAL A 21 -8.50 -42.18 15.23
CA VAL A 21 -9.63 -42.91 14.66
C VAL A 21 -9.12 -44.23 14.11
N GLY A 22 -9.74 -45.33 14.55
CA GLY A 22 -9.60 -46.62 13.88
C GLY A 22 -10.53 -46.65 12.68
N MET A 23 -9.96 -46.70 11.47
CA MET A 23 -10.74 -46.72 10.23
C MET A 23 -11.31 -48.10 9.96
N TYR A 24 -12.52 -48.16 9.42
CA TYR A 24 -13.08 -49.39 8.87
C TYR A 24 -12.38 -49.74 7.56
N HIS A 25 -12.08 -51.04 7.35
CA HIS A 25 -11.26 -51.53 6.24
C HIS A 25 -11.75 -51.18 4.82
N MET A 26 -13.00 -50.70 4.65
CA MET A 26 -13.60 -50.40 3.34
C MET A 26 -13.53 -48.92 2.90
N SER A 27 -12.85 -48.05 3.66
CA SER A 27 -12.95 -46.59 3.49
C SER A 27 -11.70 -45.94 2.88
N ASN A 28 -11.10 -46.58 1.88
CA ASN A 28 -9.79 -46.16 1.32
C ASN A 28 -9.87 -45.21 0.12
N ASP A 29 -11.05 -44.98 -0.44
CA ASP A 29 -11.16 -44.17 -1.65
C ASP A 29 -10.84 -42.69 -1.37
N ALA A 30 -10.23 -42.08 -2.38
CA ALA A 30 -9.89 -40.67 -2.40
C ALA A 30 -11.13 -39.75 -2.40
N GLU A 31 -12.19 -40.21 -3.04
CA GLU A 31 -13.48 -39.54 -3.19
C GLU A 31 -14.57 -40.60 -3.11
N PHE A 32 -15.72 -40.22 -2.56
CA PHE A 32 -16.88 -41.10 -2.42
C PHE A 32 -18.09 -40.45 -3.08
N ILE A 33 -18.75 -41.18 -3.97
CA ILE A 33 -20.07 -40.81 -4.46
C ILE A 33 -21.09 -41.25 -3.40
N TRP A 34 -21.77 -40.29 -2.77
CA TRP A 34 -22.75 -40.55 -1.71
C TRP A 34 -24.03 -39.75 -1.97
N TYR A 35 -25.14 -40.44 -2.27
CA TYR A 35 -26.43 -39.82 -2.62
C TYR A 35 -26.36 -38.76 -3.73
N GLY A 36 -25.50 -38.96 -4.73
CA GLY A 36 -25.31 -38.04 -5.86
C GLY A 36 -24.27 -36.95 -5.63
N ASP A 37 -23.77 -36.80 -4.41
CA ASP A 37 -22.71 -35.86 -4.05
C ASP A 37 -21.33 -36.54 -4.11
N ILE A 38 -20.30 -35.84 -4.61
CA ILE A 38 -18.90 -36.30 -4.55
C ILE A 38 -18.28 -35.74 -3.28
N LEU A 39 -17.96 -36.59 -2.30
CA LEU A 39 -17.40 -36.21 -1.00
C LEU A 39 -15.92 -36.59 -0.91
N THR A 40 -15.09 -35.70 -0.38
CA THR A 40 -13.66 -35.95 -0.18
C THR A 40 -13.45 -37.03 0.86
N GLY A 41 -12.62 -38.03 0.51
CA GLY A 41 -12.22 -39.08 1.43
C GLY A 41 -11.32 -38.60 2.57
N PRO A 42 -10.99 -39.48 3.52
CA PRO A 42 -10.16 -39.18 4.69
C PRO A 42 -8.68 -39.03 4.30
N LYS A 43 -8.33 -37.91 3.66
CA LYS A 43 -6.95 -37.53 3.32
C LYS A 43 -6.46 -36.44 4.27
N VAL A 44 -5.14 -36.33 4.45
CA VAL A 44 -4.53 -35.25 5.22
C VAL A 44 -5.05 -33.89 4.72
N GLY A 45 -5.52 -33.07 5.65
CA GLY A 45 -6.13 -31.76 5.38
C GLY A 45 -7.64 -31.77 5.17
N ALA A 46 -8.27 -32.92 4.90
CA ALA A 46 -9.71 -33.00 4.68
C ALA A 46 -10.49 -32.87 6.00
N PHE A 47 -11.69 -32.29 5.92
CA PHE A 47 -12.64 -32.27 7.04
C PHE A 47 -13.37 -33.60 7.19
N LEU A 48 -13.48 -34.07 8.43
CA LEU A 48 -14.33 -35.18 8.86
C LEU A 48 -15.24 -34.73 10.00
N THR A 49 -16.39 -35.40 10.12
CA THR A 49 -17.40 -35.11 11.12
C THR A 49 -17.41 -36.20 12.18
N ILE A 50 -17.18 -35.84 13.44
CA ILE A 50 -17.31 -36.71 14.60
C ILE A 50 -18.70 -36.48 15.20
N ASN A 51 -19.53 -37.50 15.17
CA ASN A 51 -20.92 -37.41 15.60
C ASN A 51 -21.02 -37.64 17.12
N GLN A 52 -21.53 -36.64 17.85
CA GLN A 52 -21.72 -36.68 19.30
C GLN A 52 -23.14 -36.19 19.65
N ASN A 53 -24.12 -37.10 19.61
CA ASN A 53 -25.55 -36.79 19.79
C ASN A 53 -26.03 -35.72 18.79
N GLU A 54 -26.65 -34.64 19.27
CA GLU A 54 -27.11 -33.49 18.46
C GLU A 54 -25.97 -32.56 18.00
N VAL A 55 -24.75 -32.86 18.42
CA VAL A 55 -23.58 -32.00 18.19
C VAL A 55 -22.63 -32.69 17.21
N LYS A 56 -22.18 -31.93 16.21
CA LYS A 56 -21.24 -32.41 15.19
C LYS A 56 -19.89 -31.73 15.40
N ILE A 57 -18.91 -32.48 15.87
CA ILE A 57 -17.54 -31.95 16.03
C ILE A 57 -16.83 -32.07 14.68
N ILE A 58 -16.34 -30.95 14.17
CA ILE A 58 -15.61 -30.90 12.90
C ILE A 58 -14.13 -30.95 13.19
N ALA A 59 -13.45 -31.88 12.54
CA ALA A 59 -12.02 -32.08 12.70
C ALA A 59 -11.33 -32.27 11.35
N THR A 60 -10.07 -31.87 11.27
CA THR A 60 -9.24 -32.04 10.07
C THR A 60 -8.31 -33.23 10.25
N VAL A 61 -8.09 -34.02 9.20
CA VAL A 61 -7.10 -35.10 9.22
C VAL A 61 -5.69 -34.51 9.28
N SER A 62 -4.99 -34.70 10.40
CA SER A 62 -3.63 -34.18 10.60
C SER A 62 -2.57 -35.13 10.07
N THR A 63 -2.71 -36.42 10.36
CA THR A 63 -1.78 -37.46 9.92
C THR A 63 -2.52 -38.74 9.65
N GLU A 64 -1.93 -39.56 8.79
CA GLU A 64 -2.40 -40.90 8.48
C GLU A 64 -1.29 -41.89 8.74
N LYS A 65 -1.62 -42.98 9.45
CA LYS A 65 -0.71 -44.08 9.74
C LYS A 65 -1.34 -45.38 9.27
N ILE A 66 -0.71 -46.00 8.29
CA ILE A 66 -1.06 -47.34 7.81
C ILE A 66 -0.03 -48.30 8.39
N ILE A 67 -0.49 -49.31 9.13
CA ILE A 67 0.34 -50.32 9.77
C ILE A 67 -0.07 -51.67 9.21
N ASP A 68 0.87 -52.37 8.59
CA ASP A 68 0.72 -53.80 8.34
C ASP A 68 1.14 -54.56 9.61
N GLN A 69 0.21 -55.34 10.18
CA GLN A 69 0.48 -56.17 11.34
C GLN A 69 1.36 -57.38 11.01
N GLN A 70 1.41 -57.80 9.73
CA GLN A 70 2.22 -58.93 9.30
C GLN A 70 3.63 -58.51 8.91
N ASN A 71 3.77 -57.44 8.13
CA ASN A 71 5.06 -56.89 7.72
C ASN A 71 5.45 -55.69 8.60
N THR A 72 6.20 -55.95 9.67
CA THR A 72 6.71 -54.89 10.55
C THR A 72 8.11 -54.44 10.12
N ILE A 73 8.53 -53.24 10.56
CA ILE A 73 9.89 -52.70 10.29
C ILE A 73 11.00 -53.63 10.83
N LYS A 74 10.66 -54.53 11.77
CA LYS A 74 11.59 -55.50 12.36
C LYS A 74 11.61 -56.85 11.64
N SER A 75 10.77 -57.05 10.62
CA SER A 75 10.72 -58.29 9.86
C SER A 75 11.96 -58.43 8.98
N THR A 76 12.61 -59.61 9.02
CA THR A 76 13.78 -59.94 8.17
C THR A 76 13.36 -60.53 6.82
N GLU A 77 12.16 -61.10 6.76
CA GLU A 77 11.50 -61.58 5.54
C GLU A 77 10.14 -60.90 5.42
N PHE A 78 9.78 -60.46 4.22
CA PHE A 78 8.52 -59.75 3.94
C PHE A 78 7.59 -60.65 3.14
N ASP A 79 6.33 -60.80 3.59
CA ASP A 79 5.30 -61.53 2.85
C ASP A 79 4.53 -60.55 1.95
N ASN A 80 4.69 -60.70 0.63
CA ASN A 80 4.02 -59.86 -0.36
C ASN A 80 2.56 -60.28 -0.65
N ARG A 81 2.05 -61.34 -0.02
CA ARG A 81 0.66 -61.79 -0.20
C ARG A 81 -0.26 -60.94 0.67
N TYR A 82 -1.24 -60.26 0.05
CA TYR A 82 -2.24 -59.48 0.78
C TYR A 82 -3.13 -60.40 1.64
N THR A 83 -3.11 -60.19 2.97
CA THR A 83 -4.03 -60.86 3.88
C THR A 83 -5.13 -59.91 4.33
N LYS A 84 -6.40 -60.27 4.11
CA LYS A 84 -7.55 -59.49 4.57
C LYS A 84 -7.47 -59.35 6.11
N ASN A 85 -7.52 -58.12 6.62
CA ASN A 85 -7.37 -57.72 8.03
C ASN A 85 -5.93 -57.61 8.59
N SER A 86 -4.87 -57.73 7.78
CA SER A 86 -3.50 -57.42 8.28
C SER A 86 -3.23 -55.92 8.40
N ILE A 87 -3.97 -55.09 7.67
CA ILE A 87 -3.71 -53.65 7.57
C ILE A 87 -4.62 -52.87 8.52
N ASN A 88 -4.02 -52.23 9.52
CA ASN A 88 -4.68 -51.25 10.37
C ASN A 88 -4.38 -49.83 9.89
N ARG A 89 -5.45 -49.10 9.59
CA ARG A 89 -5.38 -47.69 9.22
C ARG A 89 -5.86 -46.84 10.38
N ILE A 90 -4.98 -46.00 10.90
CA ILE A 90 -5.26 -45.06 11.97
C ILE A 90 -5.06 -43.67 11.42
N ILE A 91 -6.07 -42.81 11.55
CA ILE A 91 -5.94 -41.39 11.24
C ILE A 91 -5.97 -40.57 12.52
N THR A 92 -5.19 -39.51 12.54
CA THR A 92 -5.19 -38.55 13.63
C THR A 92 -5.98 -37.32 13.20
N LEU A 93 -7.04 -37.01 13.94
CA LEU A 93 -7.88 -35.85 13.73
C LEU A 93 -7.49 -34.73 14.70
N LYS A 94 -7.58 -33.49 14.22
CA LYS A 94 -7.43 -32.30 15.04
C LYS A 94 -8.73 -31.49 14.97
N VAL A 95 -9.35 -31.29 16.12
CA VAL A 95 -10.62 -30.57 16.23
C VAL A 95 -10.44 -29.11 15.79
N LYS A 96 -11.38 -28.63 14.96
CA LYS A 96 -11.43 -27.25 14.48
C LYS A 96 -12.57 -26.46 15.10
N GLY A 97 -13.70 -27.11 15.35
CA GLY A 97 -14.86 -26.48 15.92
C GLY A 97 -16.03 -27.43 15.93
N VAL A 98 -17.21 -26.87 16.15
CA VAL A 98 -18.44 -27.62 16.38
C VAL A 98 -19.57 -26.97 15.61
N ILE A 99 -20.36 -27.78 14.92
CA ILE A 99 -21.65 -27.38 14.37
C ILE A 99 -22.72 -27.71 15.41
N SER A 100 -23.40 -26.68 15.90
CA SER A 100 -24.53 -26.76 16.84
C SER A 100 -25.60 -25.77 16.38
N GLU A 101 -26.86 -26.20 16.36
CA GLU A 101 -28.00 -25.34 15.95
C GLU A 101 -27.85 -24.73 14.54
N GLY A 102 -27.09 -25.39 13.66
CA GLY A 102 -26.86 -24.94 12.27
C GLY A 102 -25.71 -23.94 12.11
N GLU A 103 -25.01 -23.56 13.18
CA GLU A 103 -23.87 -22.65 13.14
C GLU A 103 -22.56 -23.36 13.51
N PHE A 104 -21.48 -23.03 12.81
CA PHE A 104 -20.14 -23.45 13.19
C PHE A 104 -19.54 -22.45 14.18
N GLN A 105 -19.00 -22.98 15.27
CA GLN A 105 -18.32 -22.22 16.30
C GLN A 105 -17.04 -22.92 16.75
N VAL A 106 -15.97 -22.13 16.96
CA VAL A 106 -14.74 -22.62 17.57
C VAL A 106 -14.92 -22.57 19.09
N THR A 107 -15.09 -23.73 19.72
CA THR A 107 -15.33 -23.85 21.16
C THR A 107 -14.59 -25.03 21.76
N SER A 108 -14.11 -24.88 22.99
CA SER A 108 -13.52 -25.96 23.79
C SER A 108 -14.56 -26.73 24.62
N LYS A 109 -15.85 -26.39 24.50
CA LYS A 109 -16.93 -26.99 25.28
C LYS A 109 -17.13 -28.48 24.97
N TYR A 110 -16.91 -28.88 23.73
CA TYR A 110 -17.12 -30.26 23.28
C TYR A 110 -15.78 -30.92 22.94
N VAL A 111 -15.56 -32.08 23.52
CA VAL A 111 -14.36 -32.89 23.30
C VAL A 111 -14.81 -34.23 22.71
N PRO A 112 -14.12 -34.75 21.67
CA PRO A 112 -14.39 -36.09 21.15
C PRO A 112 -14.27 -37.13 22.26
N MET A 113 -15.16 -38.12 22.26
CA MET A 113 -15.12 -39.25 23.18
C MET A 113 -14.76 -40.53 22.46
N ILE A 114 -14.08 -41.44 23.18
CA ILE A 114 -13.82 -42.80 22.69
C ILE A 114 -15.16 -43.46 22.33
N GLY A 115 -15.21 -44.08 21.15
CA GLY A 115 -16.41 -44.70 20.60
C GLY A 115 -17.30 -43.76 19.79
N ASN A 116 -17.05 -42.44 19.73
CA ASN A 116 -17.79 -41.60 18.80
C ASN A 116 -17.54 -42.02 17.34
N GLU A 117 -18.60 -42.02 16.54
CA GLU A 117 -18.56 -42.39 15.13
C GLU A 117 -18.03 -41.24 14.28
N VAL A 118 -17.09 -41.55 13.38
CA VAL A 118 -16.54 -40.60 12.41
C VAL A 118 -17.16 -40.87 11.04
N THR A 119 -17.68 -39.82 10.41
CA THR A 119 -18.28 -39.85 9.07
C THR A 119 -17.60 -38.86 8.14
N LEU A 120 -17.83 -39.00 6.84
CA LEU A 120 -17.50 -37.96 5.86
C LEU A 120 -18.23 -36.67 6.21
N THR A 121 -17.59 -35.52 6.00
CA THR A 121 -18.26 -34.23 6.10
C THR A 121 -19.15 -34.02 4.88
N THR A 122 -20.40 -33.66 5.10
CA THR A 122 -21.39 -33.46 4.03
C THR A 122 -21.24 -32.09 3.37
N HIS A 123 -21.81 -31.91 2.17
CA HIS A 123 -21.83 -30.59 1.51
C HIS A 123 -22.53 -29.51 2.36
N GLU A 124 -23.59 -29.88 3.09
CA GLU A 124 -24.29 -28.96 3.99
C GLU A 124 -23.39 -28.53 5.16
N GLU A 125 -22.66 -29.49 5.75
CA GLU A 125 -21.69 -29.20 6.81
C GLU A 125 -20.53 -28.33 6.29
N LEU A 126 -19.99 -28.60 5.10
CA LEU A 126 -18.93 -27.79 4.49
C LEU A 126 -19.39 -26.34 4.24
N LYS A 127 -20.63 -26.14 3.78
CA LYS A 127 -21.21 -24.79 3.63
C LYS A 127 -21.25 -24.05 4.96
N ILE A 128 -21.65 -24.73 6.04
CA ILE A 128 -21.68 -24.15 7.39
C ILE A 128 -20.24 -23.82 7.86
N ILE A 129 -19.27 -24.72 7.66
CA ILE A 129 -17.86 -24.53 8.06
C ILE A 129 -17.22 -23.34 7.34
N TYR A 130 -17.45 -23.21 6.03
CA TYR A 130 -16.93 -22.07 5.26
C TYR A 130 -17.70 -20.77 5.52
N GLY A 131 -18.67 -20.77 6.44
CA GLY A 131 -19.44 -19.57 6.79
C GLY A 131 -20.31 -19.08 5.64
N VAL A 132 -20.78 -20.01 4.79
CA VAL A 132 -21.78 -19.72 3.76
C VAL A 132 -23.12 -19.50 4.45
N GLU A 133 -23.30 -18.31 5.03
CA GLU A 133 -24.64 -17.79 5.22
C GLU A 133 -25.31 -17.80 3.84
N ILE A 134 -26.48 -18.42 3.71
CA ILE A 134 -27.28 -18.42 2.49
C ILE A 134 -27.89 -17.01 2.33
N THR A 135 -27.04 -15.99 2.24
CA THR A 135 -27.42 -14.58 2.11
C THR A 135 -26.84 -14.04 0.81
N LYS A 136 -27.54 -13.11 0.15
CA LYS A 136 -27.17 -12.49 -1.13
C LYS A 136 -25.95 -11.55 -1.05
N LEU A 137 -25.08 -11.73 -0.06
CA LEU A 137 -24.03 -10.78 0.36
C LEU A 137 -22.62 -11.36 0.23
N THR A 138 -22.41 -12.32 -0.68
CA THR A 138 -21.14 -13.02 -0.87
C THR A 138 -20.60 -12.87 -2.30
N ILE A 139 -19.29 -13.08 -2.46
CA ILE A 139 -18.61 -13.24 -3.76
C ILE A 139 -17.86 -14.58 -3.80
N THR A 140 -17.74 -15.19 -4.98
CA THR A 140 -17.02 -16.46 -5.14
C THR A 140 -15.62 -16.21 -5.66
N ILE A 141 -14.58 -16.56 -4.89
CA ILE A 141 -13.19 -16.28 -5.26
C ILE A 141 -12.51 -17.44 -6.00
N GLY A 142 -12.94 -18.67 -5.73
CA GLY A 142 -12.33 -19.90 -6.25
C GLY A 142 -12.95 -21.14 -5.60
N GLU A 143 -12.26 -22.27 -5.71
CA GLU A 143 -12.72 -23.57 -5.17
C GLU A 143 -11.75 -24.09 -4.12
N SER A 144 -12.25 -24.79 -3.10
CA SER A 144 -11.41 -25.43 -2.11
C SER A 144 -10.59 -26.55 -2.77
N ILE A 145 -9.30 -26.62 -2.46
CA ILE A 145 -8.38 -27.56 -3.13
C ILE A 145 -8.73 -29.01 -2.79
N LEU A 146 -9.14 -29.27 -1.55
CA LEU A 146 -9.39 -30.62 -1.06
C LEU A 146 -10.84 -31.07 -1.29
N GLU A 147 -11.80 -30.15 -1.19
CA GLU A 147 -13.23 -30.46 -1.24
C GLU A 147 -13.93 -30.04 -2.54
N GLY A 148 -13.23 -29.33 -3.43
CA GLY A 148 -13.78 -28.86 -4.71
C GLY A 148 -14.99 -27.94 -4.54
N GLN A 149 -15.14 -27.31 -3.37
CA GLN A 149 -16.31 -26.49 -3.05
C GLN A 149 -16.06 -25.03 -3.40
N PRO A 150 -17.03 -24.32 -4.00
CA PRO A 150 -16.90 -22.89 -4.23
C PRO A 150 -16.78 -22.16 -2.89
N ILE A 151 -15.72 -21.37 -2.75
CA ILE A 151 -15.47 -20.56 -1.56
C ILE A 151 -16.11 -19.19 -1.74
N GLN A 152 -17.10 -18.94 -0.89
CA GLN A 152 -17.85 -17.69 -0.84
C GLN A 152 -17.34 -16.79 0.28
N LEU A 153 -16.94 -15.58 -0.06
CA LEU A 153 -16.48 -14.57 0.88
C LEU A 153 -17.61 -13.57 1.15
N SER A 154 -17.95 -13.35 2.42
CA SER A 154 -18.89 -12.29 2.81
C SER A 154 -18.33 -10.92 2.45
N ILE A 155 -19.09 -10.12 1.67
CA ILE A 155 -18.66 -8.79 1.25
C ILE A 155 -18.39 -7.91 2.48
N ASN A 156 -19.30 -7.92 3.46
CA ASN A 156 -19.19 -7.09 4.66
C ASN A 156 -18.04 -7.53 5.58
N LYS A 157 -17.91 -8.83 5.87
CA LYS A 157 -16.83 -9.31 6.76
C LYS A 157 -15.44 -9.18 6.11
N PHE A 158 -15.38 -9.27 4.78
CA PHE A 158 -14.11 -9.23 4.03
C PHE A 158 -13.68 -7.81 3.67
N PHE A 159 -14.51 -7.05 2.94
CA PHE A 159 -14.14 -5.72 2.42
C PHE A 159 -14.33 -4.59 3.43
N ALA A 160 -15.14 -4.77 4.49
CA ALA A 160 -15.22 -3.78 5.59
C ALA A 160 -14.09 -3.96 6.63
N SER A 161 -12.89 -4.27 6.13
CA SER A 161 -11.70 -4.57 6.92
C SER A 161 -10.41 -4.33 6.10
N HIS A 162 -9.25 -4.35 6.75
CA HIS A 162 -7.97 -4.30 6.04
C HIS A 162 -7.54 -5.69 5.57
N ILE A 163 -7.06 -5.78 4.33
CA ILE A 163 -6.74 -7.04 3.62
C ILE A 163 -5.24 -7.11 3.30
N GLY A 164 -4.63 -8.26 3.51
CA GLY A 164 -3.23 -8.55 3.17
C GLY A 164 -3.11 -9.71 2.20
N ILE A 165 -2.42 -9.51 1.08
CA ILE A 165 -2.19 -10.52 0.02
C ILE A 165 -0.68 -10.76 -0.11
N PHE A 166 -0.19 -11.89 0.37
CA PHE A 166 1.24 -12.18 0.48
C PHE A 166 1.66 -13.38 -0.36
N GLY A 167 2.86 -13.36 -0.95
CA GLY A 167 3.31 -14.42 -1.85
C GLY A 167 4.54 -14.08 -2.67
N ASN A 168 5.34 -15.07 -3.05
CA ASN A 168 6.49 -14.87 -3.95
C ASN A 168 6.04 -14.34 -5.33
N THR A 169 6.98 -13.80 -6.11
CA THR A 169 6.75 -13.46 -7.53
C THR A 169 6.25 -14.67 -8.30
N GLY A 170 5.27 -14.47 -9.20
CA GLY A 170 4.69 -15.55 -10.01
C GLY A 170 3.75 -16.52 -9.27
N SER A 171 3.54 -16.37 -7.96
CA SER A 171 2.68 -17.26 -7.16
C SER A 171 1.17 -17.07 -7.40
N GLY A 172 0.75 -15.91 -7.93
CA GLY A 172 -0.65 -15.60 -8.22
C GLY A 172 -1.22 -14.37 -7.51
N LYS A 173 -0.41 -13.64 -6.71
CA LYS A 173 -0.83 -12.44 -5.95
C LYS A 173 -1.68 -11.44 -6.76
N SER A 174 -1.13 -10.88 -7.85
CA SER A 174 -1.81 -9.88 -8.67
C SER A 174 -3.10 -10.40 -9.27
N ASN A 175 -3.12 -11.69 -9.66
CA ASN A 175 -4.33 -12.34 -10.17
C ASN A 175 -5.40 -12.46 -9.08
N THR A 176 -5.02 -12.80 -7.86
CA THR A 176 -5.95 -12.87 -6.72
C THR A 176 -6.47 -11.49 -6.31
N LEU A 177 -5.60 -10.48 -6.25
CA LEU A 177 -5.99 -9.08 -6.02
C LEU A 177 -7.01 -8.64 -7.09
N HIS A 178 -6.68 -8.85 -8.36
CA HIS A 178 -7.58 -8.55 -9.46
C HIS A 178 -8.92 -9.29 -9.35
N LYS A 179 -8.87 -10.60 -9.16
CA LYS A 179 -10.06 -11.46 -9.08
C LYS A 179 -10.97 -11.05 -7.92
N LEU A 180 -10.40 -10.67 -6.78
CA LEU A 180 -11.16 -10.22 -5.61
C LEU A 180 -12.03 -9.01 -5.93
N PHE A 181 -11.44 -7.96 -6.49
CA PHE A 181 -12.19 -6.75 -6.85
C PHE A 181 -13.06 -6.96 -8.09
N LEU A 182 -12.63 -7.76 -9.06
CA LEU A 182 -13.46 -8.15 -10.22
C LEU A 182 -14.77 -8.79 -9.77
N GLU A 183 -14.72 -9.74 -8.84
CA GLU A 183 -15.93 -10.41 -8.33
C GLU A 183 -16.78 -9.49 -7.46
N LEU A 184 -16.16 -8.51 -6.76
CA LEU A 184 -16.90 -7.45 -6.08
C LEU A 184 -17.69 -6.59 -7.07
N PHE A 185 -17.10 -6.17 -8.19
CA PHE A 185 -17.79 -5.39 -9.22
C PHE A 185 -18.79 -6.21 -10.04
N ARG A 186 -18.60 -7.54 -10.16
CA ARG A 186 -19.60 -8.44 -10.75
C ARG A 186 -20.79 -8.73 -9.83
N SER A 187 -20.72 -8.34 -8.55
CA SER A 187 -21.80 -8.57 -7.59
C SER A 187 -23.04 -7.73 -7.91
N ASN A 188 -24.17 -8.11 -7.30
CA ASN A 188 -25.44 -7.37 -7.40
C ASN A 188 -25.38 -5.94 -6.83
N TYR A 189 -24.25 -5.53 -6.23
CA TYR A 189 -24.04 -4.21 -5.63
C TYR A 189 -23.31 -3.22 -6.55
N TYR A 190 -22.98 -3.60 -7.79
CA TYR A 190 -22.24 -2.74 -8.72
C TYR A 190 -22.77 -1.30 -8.77
N GLN A 191 -24.08 -1.12 -8.91
CA GLN A 191 -24.72 0.20 -9.02
C GLN A 191 -24.57 1.04 -7.74
N GLN A 192 -24.61 0.41 -6.56
CA GLN A 192 -24.39 1.08 -5.29
C GLN A 192 -22.92 1.40 -5.07
N ILE A 193 -22.02 0.49 -5.49
CA ILE A 193 -20.57 0.67 -5.41
C ILE A 193 -20.15 1.90 -6.23
N ILE A 194 -20.59 2.02 -7.49
CA ILE A 194 -20.22 3.16 -8.34
C ILE A 194 -20.71 4.52 -7.79
N GLN A 195 -21.77 4.52 -6.97
CA GLN A 195 -22.34 5.73 -6.37
C GLN A 195 -21.73 6.09 -5.01
N LYS A 196 -21.29 5.10 -4.23
CA LYS A 196 -20.93 5.27 -2.81
C LYS A 196 -19.48 4.93 -2.47
N SER A 197 -18.72 4.36 -3.41
CA SER A 197 -17.37 3.89 -3.14
C SER A 197 -16.37 4.44 -4.16
N GLN A 198 -15.17 4.74 -3.68
CA GLN A 198 -14.01 5.02 -4.53
C GLN A 198 -12.87 4.06 -4.22
N PHE A 199 -12.19 3.61 -5.25
CA PHE A 199 -11.07 2.68 -5.20
C PHE A 199 -9.85 3.37 -5.81
N PHE A 200 -8.74 3.32 -5.10
CA PHE A 200 -7.47 3.92 -5.48
C PHE A 200 -6.42 2.83 -5.53
N ILE A 201 -5.89 2.56 -6.71
CA ILE A 201 -4.89 1.51 -6.93
C ILE A 201 -3.55 2.18 -7.18
N ILE A 202 -2.57 1.91 -6.31
CA ILE A 202 -1.18 2.24 -6.54
C ILE A 202 -0.53 1.06 -7.27
N ASP A 203 -0.22 1.28 -8.56
CA ASP A 203 0.31 0.27 -9.46
C ASP A 203 1.75 0.60 -9.86
N PHE A 204 2.71 -0.14 -9.28
CA PHE A 204 4.14 0.05 -9.55
C PHE A 204 4.58 -0.51 -10.90
N ASN A 205 3.92 -1.55 -11.39
CA ASN A 205 4.37 -2.33 -12.54
C ASN A 205 3.51 -2.11 -13.79
N GLY A 206 2.39 -1.38 -13.67
CA GLY A 206 1.46 -1.16 -14.78
C GLY A 206 0.63 -2.39 -15.11
N GLU A 207 0.45 -3.29 -14.14
CA GLU A 207 -0.26 -4.55 -14.35
C GLU A 207 -1.78 -4.33 -14.56
N TYR A 208 -2.32 -3.20 -14.10
CA TYR A 208 -3.77 -2.95 -14.06
C TYR A 208 -4.24 -1.83 -15.01
N ILE A 209 -3.40 -1.40 -15.95
CA ILE A 209 -3.73 -0.29 -16.89
C ILE A 209 -4.53 -0.73 -18.13
N GLY A 210 -4.79 -2.02 -18.29
CA GLY A 210 -5.50 -2.59 -19.44
C GLY A 210 -6.97 -2.15 -19.53
N GLU A 211 -7.57 -2.33 -20.70
CA GLU A 211 -9.00 -2.07 -20.93
C GLU A 211 -9.86 -3.08 -20.14
N GLY A 212 -10.96 -2.60 -19.55
CA GLY A 212 -11.92 -3.46 -18.84
C GLY A 212 -11.40 -4.08 -17.54
N MET A 213 -10.21 -3.71 -17.06
CA MET A 213 -9.64 -4.18 -15.78
C MET A 213 -10.64 -4.04 -14.63
N PHE A 214 -10.70 -5.07 -13.78
CA PHE A 214 -11.67 -5.22 -12.69
C PHE A 214 -13.15 -5.25 -13.10
N GLY A 215 -13.47 -5.29 -14.40
CA GLY A 215 -14.85 -5.31 -14.89
C GLY A 215 -15.60 -3.99 -14.66
N VAL A 216 -14.88 -2.88 -14.50
CA VAL A 216 -15.45 -1.53 -14.34
C VAL A 216 -15.50 -0.84 -15.69
N ASP A 217 -16.64 -0.21 -16.00
CA ASP A 217 -16.82 0.57 -17.22
C ASP A 217 -15.87 1.78 -17.26
N GLU A 218 -15.34 2.11 -18.45
CA GLU A 218 -14.35 3.19 -18.63
C GLU A 218 -14.93 4.58 -18.26
N SER A 219 -16.26 4.76 -18.28
CA SER A 219 -16.90 5.98 -17.77
C SER A 219 -16.68 6.19 -16.27
N HIS A 220 -16.55 5.10 -15.49
CA HIS A 220 -16.33 5.10 -14.04
C HIS A 220 -14.87 4.84 -13.63
N LYS A 221 -13.98 4.71 -14.60
CA LYS A 221 -12.55 4.43 -14.39
C LYS A 221 -11.67 5.56 -14.89
N GLU A 222 -10.63 5.85 -14.14
CA GLU A 222 -9.64 6.87 -14.44
C GLU A 222 -8.22 6.30 -14.24
N ILE A 223 -7.33 6.57 -15.19
CA ILE A 223 -5.95 6.07 -15.16
C ILE A 223 -5.00 7.28 -15.17
N PHE A 224 -4.32 7.48 -14.05
CA PHE A 224 -3.28 8.48 -13.88
C PHE A 224 -1.92 7.86 -14.21
N ARG A 225 -1.49 8.01 -15.47
CA ARG A 225 -0.15 7.58 -15.93
C ARG A 225 0.89 8.60 -15.49
N VAL A 226 1.52 8.36 -14.35
CA VAL A 226 2.57 9.23 -13.80
C VAL A 226 3.83 9.06 -14.65
N ASN A 227 4.21 10.10 -15.37
CA ASN A 227 5.37 10.08 -16.27
C ASN A 227 6.32 11.24 -15.96
N THR A 228 7.54 10.90 -15.56
CA THR A 228 8.61 11.87 -15.27
C THR A 228 9.60 12.04 -16.42
N ARG A 229 9.56 11.16 -17.43
CA ARG A 229 10.51 11.07 -18.54
C ARG A 229 10.09 11.95 -19.71
N ASN A 230 8.83 11.82 -20.14
CA ASN A 230 8.29 12.49 -21.33
C ASN A 230 7.14 13.42 -20.95
N GLU A 231 7.34 14.72 -21.14
CA GLU A 231 6.29 15.72 -20.92
C GLU A 231 5.11 15.50 -21.88
N GLY A 232 3.88 15.60 -21.36
CA GLY A 232 2.65 15.53 -22.15
C GLY A 232 2.15 14.12 -22.50
N GLN A 233 2.93 13.06 -22.24
CA GLN A 233 2.50 11.67 -22.48
C GLN A 233 1.81 11.00 -21.27
N GLY A 234 1.83 11.66 -20.11
CA GLY A 234 1.18 11.20 -18.88
C GLY A 234 -0.13 11.94 -18.58
N ARG A 235 -0.89 11.44 -17.59
CA ARG A 235 -2.04 12.16 -17.03
C ARG A 235 -1.67 12.65 -15.63
N LYS A 236 -1.70 13.98 -15.45
CA LYS A 236 -1.40 14.61 -14.17
C LYS A 236 -2.42 14.23 -13.10
N LEU A 237 -1.93 14.03 -11.88
CA LEU A 237 -2.73 13.67 -10.73
C LEU A 237 -3.24 14.93 -10.01
N PRO A 238 -4.56 15.08 -9.81
CA PRO A 238 -5.09 16.17 -9.00
C PRO A 238 -4.60 16.04 -7.56
N ILE A 239 -4.02 17.08 -6.99
CA ILE A 239 -3.57 17.13 -5.59
C ILE A 239 -4.09 18.41 -4.94
N LYS A 240 -4.61 18.30 -3.72
CA LYS A 240 -5.04 19.45 -2.94
C LYS A 240 -3.82 20.24 -2.44
N LYS A 241 -3.84 21.55 -2.62
CA LYS A 241 -2.76 22.48 -2.27
C LYS A 241 -2.25 22.31 -0.84
N ASP A 242 -3.14 22.13 0.13
CA ASP A 242 -2.81 21.95 1.55
C ASP A 242 -1.82 20.81 1.82
N TYR A 243 -1.85 19.75 0.99
CA TYR A 243 -1.02 18.57 1.15
C TYR A 243 0.35 18.70 0.48
N LEU A 244 0.48 19.60 -0.49
CA LEU A 244 1.73 19.79 -1.22
C LEU A 244 2.75 20.58 -0.40
N PHE A 245 2.30 21.53 0.41
CA PHE A 245 3.14 22.45 1.17
C PHE A 245 3.31 22.05 2.66
N ASP A 246 3.17 20.76 2.94
CA ASP A 246 3.51 20.16 4.22
C ASP A 246 5.05 20.01 4.33
N PRO A 247 5.67 20.50 5.42
CA PRO A 247 7.12 20.50 5.55
C PRO A 247 7.73 19.11 5.69
N ASP A 248 7.01 18.14 6.24
CA ASP A 248 7.49 16.78 6.37
C ASP A 248 7.41 16.07 5.00
N ILE A 249 6.33 16.28 4.25
CA ILE A 249 6.19 15.77 2.86
C ILE A 249 7.25 16.35 1.92
N LEU A 250 7.54 17.64 2.02
CA LEU A 250 8.57 18.28 1.20
C LEU A 250 9.99 17.91 1.63
N ALA A 251 10.25 17.77 2.93
CA ALA A 251 11.52 17.23 3.43
C ALA A 251 11.80 15.83 2.84
N ILE A 252 10.76 15.01 2.75
CA ILE A 252 10.80 13.69 2.12
C ILE A 252 11.11 13.79 0.63
N LEU A 253 10.42 14.66 -0.10
CA LEU A 253 10.62 14.85 -1.54
C LEU A 253 12.04 15.35 -1.88
N PHE A 254 12.62 16.19 -1.03
CA PHE A 254 13.93 16.78 -1.24
C PHE A 254 15.08 15.96 -0.67
N ASP A 255 14.80 14.81 -0.05
CA ASP A 255 15.79 14.01 0.67
C ASP A 255 16.58 14.90 1.66
N ALA A 256 15.83 15.60 2.51
CA ALA A 256 16.35 16.62 3.41
C ALA A 256 16.97 16.00 4.67
N ARG A 257 18.17 16.46 5.03
CA ARG A 257 18.90 16.02 6.22
C ARG A 257 18.26 16.55 7.52
N PRO A 258 18.05 15.70 8.54
CA PRO A 258 17.36 16.06 9.78
C PRO A 258 17.97 17.23 10.56
N ALA A 259 19.29 17.24 10.74
CA ALA A 259 19.93 18.16 11.67
C ALA A 259 19.92 19.63 11.20
N THR A 260 19.94 19.87 9.89
CA THR A 260 20.15 21.21 9.33
C THR A 260 19.11 21.61 8.27
N GLN A 261 18.70 20.69 7.40
CA GLN A 261 17.84 21.01 6.26
C GLN A 261 16.35 20.97 6.62
N ILE A 262 15.91 20.02 7.46
CA ILE A 262 14.51 19.96 7.91
C ILE A 262 14.09 21.19 8.74
N PRO A 263 14.87 21.67 9.74
CA PRO A 263 14.54 22.89 10.48
C PRO A 263 14.44 24.13 9.59
N PHE A 264 15.32 24.21 8.58
CA PHE A 264 15.26 25.26 7.56
C PHE A 264 13.94 25.20 6.78
N LEU A 265 13.59 24.02 6.23
CA LEU A 265 12.35 23.83 5.45
C LEU A 265 11.11 24.12 6.29
N ARG A 266 11.04 23.64 7.53
CA ARG A 266 9.91 23.92 8.45
C ARG A 266 9.74 25.42 8.69
N THR A 267 10.84 26.13 8.94
CA THR A 267 10.79 27.59 9.17
C THR A 267 10.38 28.35 7.91
N ALA A 268 10.94 27.98 6.76
CA ALA A 268 10.62 28.58 5.48
C ALA A 268 9.14 28.34 5.12
N LEU A 269 8.66 27.09 5.16
CA LEU A 269 7.29 26.73 4.80
C LEU A 269 6.26 27.34 5.75
N LYS A 270 6.56 27.39 7.06
CA LYS A 270 5.71 28.12 8.01
C LYS A 270 5.58 29.59 7.61
N THR A 271 6.70 30.24 7.28
CA THR A 271 6.71 31.65 6.85
C THR A 271 5.94 31.84 5.54
N PHE A 272 6.10 30.93 4.58
CA PHE A 272 5.37 30.93 3.32
C PHE A 272 3.86 30.84 3.56
N ASN A 273 3.41 29.83 4.32
CA ASN A 273 2.00 29.59 4.57
C ASN A 273 1.33 30.67 5.44
N GLU A 274 2.07 31.32 6.36
CA GLU A 274 1.50 32.34 7.27
C GLU A 274 1.59 33.77 6.72
N LYS A 275 2.64 34.09 5.93
CA LYS A 275 2.95 35.48 5.55
C LYS A 275 2.86 35.78 4.06
N ILE A 276 2.82 34.76 3.20
CA ILE A 276 2.79 34.94 1.74
C ILE A 276 1.40 34.53 1.23
N ASN A 277 0.57 35.53 0.92
CA ASN A 277 -0.80 35.32 0.43
C ASN A 277 -0.96 35.70 -1.05
N ASP A 278 -0.15 36.66 -1.51
CA ASP A 278 -0.23 37.29 -2.82
C ASP A 278 1.14 37.80 -3.29
N GLY A 279 1.20 38.33 -4.51
CA GLY A 279 2.43 38.90 -5.05
C GLY A 279 2.96 40.10 -4.26
N ASP A 280 2.07 40.89 -3.64
CA ASP A 280 2.45 42.08 -2.87
C ASP A 280 3.15 41.73 -1.56
N SER A 281 2.64 40.73 -0.83
CA SER A 281 3.26 40.21 0.39
C SER A 281 4.60 39.55 0.10
N PHE A 282 4.70 38.76 -0.98
CA PHE A 282 5.97 38.21 -1.46
C PHE A 282 6.98 39.31 -1.78
N ALA A 283 6.64 40.23 -2.70
CA ALA A 283 7.52 41.31 -3.11
C ALA A 283 7.90 42.21 -1.92
N GLY A 284 6.97 42.45 -0.99
CA GLY A 284 7.23 43.22 0.23
C GLY A 284 8.29 42.57 1.14
N ILE A 285 8.21 41.25 1.34
CA ILE A 285 9.20 40.52 2.15
C ILE A 285 10.56 40.50 1.44
N GLU A 286 10.61 40.23 0.15
CA GLU A 286 11.90 40.09 -0.56
C GLU A 286 12.60 41.43 -0.77
N ILE A 287 11.84 42.52 -0.97
CA ILE A 287 12.39 43.87 -0.90
C ILE A 287 12.85 44.18 0.52
N GLY A 288 12.08 43.82 1.54
CA GLY A 288 12.50 43.96 2.94
C GLY A 288 13.83 43.26 3.25
N LEU A 289 14.04 42.06 2.69
CA LEU A 289 15.30 41.32 2.74
C LEU A 289 16.44 42.09 2.07
N LEU A 290 16.24 42.56 0.83
CA LEU A 290 17.23 43.38 0.11
C LEU A 290 17.65 44.61 0.92
N LEU A 291 16.67 45.35 1.45
CA LEU A 291 16.95 46.55 2.25
C LEU A 291 17.69 46.21 3.54
N SER A 292 17.41 45.05 4.14
CA SER A 292 18.11 44.57 5.33
C SER A 292 19.57 44.19 5.03
N ILE A 293 19.84 43.61 3.86
CA ILE A 293 21.20 43.30 3.38
C ILE A 293 21.99 44.61 3.18
N ILE A 294 21.40 45.60 2.52
CA ILE A 294 22.04 46.90 2.25
C ILE A 294 22.33 47.68 3.54
N LYS A 295 21.41 47.60 4.52
CA LYS A 295 21.60 48.19 5.86
C LYS A 295 22.56 47.38 6.74
N GLY A 296 22.72 46.10 6.46
CA GLY A 296 23.61 45.21 7.19
C GLY A 296 25.05 45.67 7.07
N ALA A 297 25.65 46.12 8.18
CA ALA A 297 27.02 46.63 8.19
C ALA A 297 28.03 45.47 8.16
N LYS A 298 28.74 45.21 9.27
CA LYS A 298 29.67 44.06 9.41
C LYS A 298 28.96 42.74 9.77
N SER A 299 27.64 42.77 9.96
CA SER A 299 26.83 41.62 10.41
C SER A 299 26.26 40.77 9.27
N VAL A 300 26.56 41.15 8.02
CA VAL A 300 26.09 40.49 6.80
C VAL A 300 27.31 40.07 5.99
N SER A 301 27.25 38.91 5.35
CA SER A 301 28.32 38.42 4.47
C SER A 301 28.54 39.34 3.27
N ASP A 302 29.78 39.45 2.80
CA ASP A 302 30.14 40.36 1.70
C ASP A 302 29.48 39.96 0.37
N ASP A 303 29.16 38.68 0.19
CA ASP A 303 28.49 38.10 -0.98
C ASP A 303 26.95 38.12 -0.89
N ALA A 304 26.35 38.65 0.18
CA ALA A 304 24.90 38.59 0.40
C ALA A 304 24.10 39.31 -0.69
N LEU A 305 24.61 40.44 -1.20
CA LEU A 305 23.96 41.19 -2.26
C LEU A 305 24.02 40.45 -3.59
N ASP A 306 25.16 39.87 -3.92
CA ASP A 306 25.34 39.05 -5.12
C ASP A 306 24.44 37.81 -5.09
N ASN A 307 24.33 37.17 -3.93
CA ASN A 307 23.41 36.06 -3.70
C ASN A 307 21.94 36.48 -3.87
N TRP A 308 21.56 37.69 -3.43
CA TRP A 308 20.21 38.21 -3.66
C TRP A 308 19.94 38.46 -5.15
N MET A 309 20.89 39.08 -5.87
CA MET A 309 20.77 39.32 -7.31
C MET A 309 20.68 38.00 -8.08
N ALA A 310 21.49 36.99 -7.72
CA ALA A 310 21.42 35.66 -8.31
C ALA A 310 20.07 34.97 -8.05
N ALA A 311 19.50 35.13 -6.84
CA ALA A 311 18.16 34.65 -6.54
C ALA A 311 17.09 35.36 -7.39
N ALA A 312 17.16 36.69 -7.49
CA ALA A 312 16.27 37.50 -8.33
C ALA A 312 16.37 37.12 -9.82
N GLU A 313 17.57 36.89 -10.33
CA GLU A 313 17.79 36.42 -11.71
C GLU A 313 17.16 35.03 -11.91
N SER A 314 17.32 34.12 -10.95
CA SER A 314 16.78 32.76 -11.03
C SER A 314 15.25 32.69 -11.05
N VAL A 315 14.58 33.72 -10.50
CA VAL A 315 13.11 33.82 -10.56
C VAL A 315 12.60 34.59 -11.79
N GLY A 316 13.51 35.14 -12.62
CA GLY A 316 13.17 35.80 -13.88
C GLY A 316 13.28 37.33 -13.88
N ILE A 317 13.97 37.93 -12.91
CA ILE A 317 14.30 39.36 -12.96
C ILE A 317 15.47 39.59 -13.93
N GLU A 318 15.27 40.50 -14.88
CA GLU A 318 16.28 40.85 -15.89
C GLU A 318 17.42 41.67 -15.28
N LYS A 319 18.65 41.48 -15.78
CA LYS A 319 19.86 42.14 -15.24
C LYS A 319 19.80 43.67 -15.26
N GLU A 320 19.00 44.25 -16.16
CA GLU A 320 18.81 45.71 -16.26
C GLU A 320 18.24 46.34 -14.98
N TYR A 321 17.56 45.55 -14.15
CA TYR A 321 17.05 46.00 -12.86
C TYR A 321 18.13 46.03 -11.76
N PHE A 322 19.29 45.40 -11.98
CA PHE A 322 20.39 45.33 -11.01
C PHE A 322 21.44 46.43 -11.18
N SER A 323 21.35 47.28 -12.21
CA SER A 323 22.34 48.32 -12.50
C SER A 323 22.65 49.27 -11.33
N GLY A 324 21.68 49.47 -10.42
CA GLY A 324 21.85 50.27 -9.20
C GLY A 324 22.48 49.50 -8.02
N LEU A 325 22.42 48.17 -8.06
CA LEU A 325 22.93 47.24 -7.05
C LEU A 325 24.39 46.82 -7.31
N GLU A 326 24.82 46.83 -8.58
CA GLU A 326 26.21 46.53 -8.97
C GLU A 326 27.22 47.64 -8.60
N SER A 327 26.75 48.80 -8.14
CA SER A 327 27.64 49.92 -7.81
C SER A 327 28.36 49.69 -6.47
N ASN A 328 29.69 49.81 -6.44
CA ASN A 328 30.49 49.69 -5.23
C ASN A 328 29.95 50.58 -4.10
N PHE A 329 29.44 49.97 -3.04
CA PHE A 329 28.90 50.67 -1.88
C PHE A 329 30.01 50.97 -0.86
N THR A 330 30.28 52.24 -0.60
CA THR A 330 31.21 52.64 0.46
C THR A 330 30.46 52.79 1.78
N LYS A 331 30.81 51.98 2.79
CA LYS A 331 30.25 52.05 4.15
C LYS A 331 31.17 52.90 5.05
N ASN A 332 30.74 54.11 5.40
CA ASN A 332 31.51 54.93 6.35
C ASN A 332 31.21 54.48 7.79
N SER A 333 32.25 54.03 8.50
CA SER A 333 32.15 53.48 9.85
C SER A 333 32.40 54.56 10.90
N PHE A 334 31.40 55.34 11.32
CA PHE A 334 31.33 56.00 12.64
C PHE A 334 29.93 56.60 12.86
N GLY A 335 29.11 55.96 13.72
CA GLY A 335 27.84 56.48 14.23
C GLY A 335 26.65 56.49 13.25
N ASN A 336 26.85 56.96 12.02
CA ASN A 336 25.80 57.11 11.01
C ASN A 336 26.16 56.30 9.77
N LEU A 337 25.46 55.18 9.55
CA LEU A 337 25.62 54.37 8.34
C LEU A 337 25.16 55.20 7.13
N VAL A 338 26.14 55.73 6.39
CA VAL A 338 25.93 56.38 5.11
C VAL A 338 26.48 55.45 4.04
N VAL A 339 25.59 55.05 3.13
CA VAL A 339 25.96 54.26 1.95
C VAL A 339 25.79 55.15 0.74
N THR A 340 26.84 55.25 -0.06
CA THR A 340 26.84 56.03 -1.31
C THR A 340 27.00 55.09 -2.49
N SER A 341 26.29 55.37 -3.58
CA SER A 341 26.54 54.70 -4.87
C SER A 341 27.93 55.07 -5.38
N GLY A 342 28.51 54.23 -6.26
CA GLY A 342 29.68 54.58 -7.07
C GLY A 342 29.53 55.89 -7.88
N LYS A 343 28.29 56.40 -8.06
CA LYS A 343 27.97 57.70 -8.67
C LYS A 343 27.90 58.88 -7.69
N GLY A 344 28.25 58.68 -6.41
CA GLY A 344 28.31 59.74 -5.39
C GLY A 344 26.98 60.14 -4.73
N LYS A 345 25.88 59.46 -5.07
CA LYS A 345 24.56 59.71 -4.47
C LYS A 345 24.38 58.96 -3.16
N VAL A 346 23.72 59.59 -2.18
CA VAL A 346 23.49 59.03 -0.84
C VAL A 346 22.28 58.10 -0.88
N ILE A 347 22.51 56.81 -0.71
CA ILE A 347 21.50 55.74 -0.72
C ILE A 347 20.93 55.54 0.68
N LEU A 348 21.80 55.45 1.69
CA LEU A 348 21.42 55.39 3.10
C LEU A 348 21.89 56.65 3.83
N LYS A 349 21.02 57.21 4.66
CA LYS A 349 21.35 58.25 5.65
C LYS A 349 20.66 57.89 6.97
N GLU A 350 21.42 57.87 8.06
CA GLU A 350 20.90 57.53 9.41
C GLU A 350 20.15 56.18 9.46
N GLY A 351 20.60 55.20 8.65
CA GLY A 351 19.98 53.88 8.57
C GLY A 351 18.64 53.82 7.82
N GLN A 352 18.17 54.95 7.27
CA GLN A 352 17.01 55.03 6.39
C GLN A 352 17.42 55.23 4.93
N ILE A 353 16.61 54.69 4.02
CA ILE A 353 16.82 54.86 2.58
C ILE A 353 16.26 56.21 2.15
N THR A 354 17.09 56.99 1.45
CA THR A 354 16.67 58.28 0.91
C THR A 354 15.73 58.08 -0.30
N PRO A 355 14.87 59.04 -0.64
CA PRO A 355 14.08 58.99 -1.89
C PRO A 355 14.94 58.83 -3.15
N ASP A 356 16.16 59.39 -3.13
CA ASP A 356 17.14 59.23 -4.22
C ASP A 356 17.72 57.81 -4.25
N GLY A 357 18.00 57.22 -3.08
CA GLY A 357 18.41 55.83 -2.95
C GLY A 357 17.36 54.86 -3.47
N LYS A 358 16.06 55.09 -3.19
CA LYS A 358 14.99 54.26 -3.75
C LYS A 358 14.94 54.28 -5.27
N ARG A 359 15.11 55.47 -5.88
CA ARG A 359 15.12 55.65 -7.33
C ARG A 359 16.35 55.02 -7.98
N GLU A 360 17.52 55.16 -7.36
CA GLU A 360 18.76 54.61 -7.91
C GLU A 360 18.83 53.09 -7.81
N LEU A 361 18.31 52.52 -6.72
CA LEU A 361 18.20 51.08 -6.53
C LEU A 361 16.97 50.46 -7.24
N LYS A 362 16.16 51.27 -7.94
CA LYS A 362 14.93 50.83 -8.63
C LYS A 362 13.99 50.01 -7.75
N ILE A 363 13.85 50.37 -6.46
CA ILE A 363 13.12 49.55 -5.47
C ILE A 363 11.65 49.35 -5.86
N ASP A 364 10.98 50.40 -6.30
CA ASP A 364 9.55 50.33 -6.65
C ASP A 364 9.34 49.49 -7.93
N GLU A 365 10.24 49.60 -8.92
CA GLU A 365 10.22 48.79 -10.14
C GLU A 365 10.47 47.30 -9.85
N LEU A 366 11.48 47.00 -9.01
CA LEU A 366 11.78 45.65 -8.55
C LEU A 366 10.60 45.04 -7.80
N LYS A 367 9.95 45.83 -6.91
CA LYS A 367 8.77 45.37 -6.17
C LYS A 367 7.64 44.98 -7.12
N VAL A 368 7.32 45.83 -8.11
CA VAL A 368 6.27 45.55 -9.11
C VAL A 368 6.63 44.31 -9.93
N LYS A 369 7.87 44.18 -10.40
CA LYS A 369 8.29 43.03 -11.20
C LYS A 369 8.23 41.72 -10.40
N LEU A 370 8.70 41.72 -9.14
CA LEU A 370 8.58 40.55 -8.24
C LEU A 370 7.12 40.18 -7.98
N CYS A 371 6.25 41.17 -7.80
CA CYS A 371 4.81 40.94 -7.62
C CYS A 371 4.17 40.27 -8.85
N ASN A 372 4.47 40.78 -10.05
CA ASN A 372 3.94 40.23 -11.30
C ASN A 372 4.43 38.80 -11.55
N ILE A 373 5.76 38.57 -11.45
CA ILE A 373 6.36 37.24 -11.62
C ILE A 373 5.76 36.24 -10.65
N PHE A 374 5.59 36.62 -9.39
CA PHE A 374 4.98 35.74 -8.40
C PHE A 374 3.50 35.48 -8.71
N THR A 375 2.75 36.47 -9.16
CA THR A 375 1.32 36.32 -9.45
C THR A 375 1.07 35.31 -10.57
N ASP A 376 1.87 35.39 -11.64
CA ASP A 376 1.76 34.54 -12.84
C ASP A 376 2.30 33.11 -12.65
N ALA A 377 3.03 32.86 -11.56
CA ALA A 377 3.68 31.59 -11.28
C ALA A 377 2.72 30.49 -10.81
N THR A 378 3.05 29.23 -11.14
CA THR A 378 2.39 28.04 -10.60
C THR A 378 2.56 27.96 -9.07
N PRO A 379 1.71 27.23 -8.33
CA PRO A 379 1.90 27.04 -6.89
C PRO A 379 3.29 26.49 -6.52
N ILE A 380 3.85 25.59 -7.32
CA ILE A 380 5.19 25.03 -7.10
C ILE A 380 6.27 26.08 -7.36
N GLN A 381 6.15 26.85 -8.44
CA GLN A 381 7.06 27.96 -8.74
C GLN A 381 7.05 29.02 -7.66
N LYS A 382 5.87 29.41 -7.16
CA LYS A 382 5.71 30.36 -6.04
C LYS A 382 6.53 29.93 -4.82
N LEU A 383 6.44 28.65 -4.44
CA LEU A 383 7.23 28.12 -3.33
C LEU A 383 8.73 28.09 -3.68
N ASN A 384 9.10 27.67 -4.88
CA ASN A 384 10.50 27.66 -5.31
C ASN A 384 11.12 29.06 -5.23
N TYR A 385 10.43 30.08 -5.73
CA TYR A 385 10.88 31.47 -5.69
C TYR A 385 11.14 31.93 -4.26
N PHE A 386 10.19 31.67 -3.36
CA PHE A 386 10.36 31.97 -1.93
C PHE A 386 11.55 31.24 -1.31
N LEU A 387 11.74 29.94 -1.60
CA LEU A 387 12.87 29.19 -1.08
C LEU A 387 14.22 29.75 -1.56
N GLN A 388 14.32 30.24 -2.81
CA GLN A 388 15.57 30.86 -3.30
C GLN A 388 15.97 32.07 -2.44
N PHE A 389 15.02 32.93 -2.05
CA PHE A 389 15.33 34.06 -1.18
C PHE A 389 15.54 33.67 0.28
N GLN A 390 14.86 32.63 0.78
CA GLN A 390 15.17 32.07 2.11
C GLN A 390 16.60 31.54 2.20
N ARG A 391 17.14 30.99 1.10
CA ARG A 391 18.57 30.62 1.02
C ARG A 391 19.47 31.83 1.22
N VAL A 392 19.13 32.97 0.60
CA VAL A 392 19.87 34.24 0.73
C VAL A 392 19.82 34.75 2.16
N TYR A 393 18.66 34.68 2.82
CA TYR A 393 18.56 35.06 4.23
C TYR A 393 19.47 34.21 5.12
N VAL A 394 19.54 32.89 4.90
CA VAL A 394 20.44 32.02 5.65
C VAL A 394 21.92 32.29 5.30
N SER A 395 22.24 32.55 4.03
CA SER A 395 23.62 32.87 3.61
C SER A 395 24.13 34.15 4.27
N ALA A 396 23.30 35.19 4.25
CA ALA A 396 23.66 36.53 4.69
C ALA A 396 23.94 36.64 6.19
N TRP A 397 23.17 35.94 7.04
CA TRP A 397 23.28 36.06 8.52
C TRP A 397 23.73 34.78 9.24
N LYS A 398 23.73 33.61 8.59
CA LYS A 398 24.01 32.30 9.21
C LYS A 398 25.03 31.47 8.40
N SER A 399 26.10 32.13 7.94
CA SER A 399 27.09 31.59 7.00
C SER A 399 27.62 30.19 7.31
N ALA A 400 27.79 29.80 8.58
CA ALA A 400 28.27 28.46 8.97
C ALA A 400 27.34 27.29 8.56
N ASN A 401 26.07 27.56 8.21
CA ASN A 401 25.11 26.52 7.83
C ASN A 401 24.94 26.35 6.31
N ILE A 402 25.50 27.23 5.48
CA ILE A 402 25.17 27.23 4.04
C ILE A 402 25.75 26.05 3.27
N GLU A 403 26.93 25.56 3.66
CA GLU A 403 27.53 24.36 3.08
C GLU A 403 26.62 23.14 3.21
N HIS A 404 25.79 23.11 4.25
CA HIS A 404 24.78 22.07 4.46
C HIS A 404 23.48 22.33 3.71
N ILE A 405 23.13 23.58 3.39
CA ILE A 405 21.88 23.95 2.71
C ILE A 405 22.02 23.91 1.19
N ASN A 406 23.16 24.30 0.60
CA ASN A 406 23.33 24.32 -0.86
C ASN A 406 23.03 22.99 -1.57
N PRO A 407 23.44 21.81 -1.05
CA PRO A 407 23.08 20.54 -1.65
C PRO A 407 21.57 20.27 -1.70
N LEU A 408 20.78 20.86 -0.79
CA LEU A 408 19.32 20.74 -0.79
C LEU A 408 18.70 21.42 -2.01
N PHE A 409 19.21 22.59 -2.41
CA PHE A 409 18.62 23.38 -3.51
C PHE A 409 18.76 22.73 -4.88
N ASN A 410 19.82 21.95 -5.10
CA ASN A 410 19.95 21.13 -6.30
C ASN A 410 18.89 20.01 -6.35
N ARG A 411 18.57 19.43 -5.18
CA ARG A 411 17.50 18.43 -5.05
C ARG A 411 16.11 19.06 -5.18
N ILE A 412 15.88 20.22 -4.56
CA ILE A 412 14.62 20.98 -4.69
C ILE A 412 14.27 21.21 -6.15
N LYS A 413 15.22 21.74 -6.94
CA LYS A 413 15.00 22.01 -8.37
C LYS A 413 14.58 20.74 -9.12
N THR A 414 15.38 19.67 -8.99
CA THR A 414 15.12 18.39 -9.67
C THR A 414 13.78 17.78 -9.27
N SER A 415 13.44 17.85 -7.98
CA SER A 415 12.18 17.31 -7.45
C SER A 415 10.97 18.12 -7.90
N PHE A 416 11.04 19.46 -7.91
CA PHE A 416 9.96 20.31 -8.41
C PHE A 416 9.73 20.15 -9.91
N ASP A 417 10.79 20.10 -10.72
CA ASP A 417 10.69 19.82 -12.16
C ASP A 417 9.99 18.47 -12.40
N SER A 418 10.28 17.47 -11.58
CA SER A 418 9.61 16.16 -11.64
C SER A 418 8.15 16.24 -11.19
N LEU A 419 7.85 17.03 -10.17
CA LEU A 419 6.53 17.15 -9.56
C LEU A 419 5.56 17.90 -10.48
N GLU A 420 5.99 19.00 -11.11
CA GLU A 420 5.18 19.78 -12.05
C GLU A 420 4.74 18.96 -13.27
N LYS A 421 5.52 17.94 -13.67
CA LYS A 421 5.17 17.02 -14.75
C LYS A 421 4.04 16.06 -14.38
N VAL A 422 3.89 15.74 -13.10
CA VAL A 422 3.05 14.62 -12.66
C VAL A 422 1.83 15.03 -11.84
N ILE A 423 1.78 16.24 -11.26
CA ILE A 423 0.62 16.71 -10.49
C ILE A 423 -0.03 17.96 -11.08
N GLU A 424 -1.32 18.12 -10.78
CA GLU A 424 -2.08 19.33 -10.99
C GLU A 424 -2.63 19.79 -9.63
N VAL A 425 -2.29 21.02 -9.22
CA VAL A 425 -2.62 21.53 -7.89
C VAL A 425 -3.98 22.22 -7.92
N HIS A 426 -4.88 21.79 -7.03
CA HIS A 426 -6.23 22.34 -6.90
C HIS A 426 -6.51 22.76 -5.46
N GLU A 427 -7.42 23.73 -5.26
CA GLU A 427 -7.94 24.07 -3.94
C GLU A 427 -8.90 22.97 -3.42
N ASP A 428 -9.61 22.30 -4.33
CA ASP A 428 -10.48 21.15 -4.05
C ASP A 428 -10.33 20.05 -5.12
N VAL A 429 -10.36 18.80 -4.69
CA VAL A 429 -10.26 17.59 -5.52
C VAL A 429 -11.59 16.85 -5.66
N SER A 430 -12.66 17.35 -5.03
CA SER A 430 -14.01 16.80 -5.11
C SER A 430 -14.48 16.66 -6.57
N GLY A 431 -14.98 15.47 -6.92
CA GLY A 431 -15.47 15.17 -8.28
C GLY A 431 -14.38 14.95 -9.34
N ARG A 432 -13.09 15.10 -9.01
CA ARG A 432 -11.98 14.83 -9.95
C ARG A 432 -11.56 13.36 -10.01
N TYR A 433 -11.95 12.58 -9.00
CA TYR A 433 -11.76 11.15 -8.94
C TYR A 433 -13.04 10.42 -9.27
N LYS A 434 -12.92 9.31 -10.01
CA LYS A 434 -14.03 8.43 -10.35
C LYS A 434 -14.20 7.32 -9.32
N THR A 435 -15.02 6.32 -9.62
CA THR A 435 -15.16 5.12 -8.80
C THR A 435 -13.85 4.34 -8.76
N MET A 436 -13.20 4.09 -9.90
CA MET A 436 -11.93 3.38 -9.97
C MET A 436 -10.82 4.33 -10.44
N ASN A 437 -9.77 4.50 -9.65
CA ASN A 437 -8.65 5.40 -9.93
C ASN A 437 -7.34 4.61 -9.86
N ILE A 438 -6.70 4.41 -11.00
CA ILE A 438 -5.45 3.65 -11.11
C ILE A 438 -4.29 4.63 -11.28
N ILE A 439 -3.41 4.69 -10.29
CA ILE A 439 -2.19 5.50 -10.32
C ILE A 439 -1.04 4.59 -10.74
N SER A 440 -0.64 4.69 -12.01
CA SER A 440 0.46 3.90 -12.57
C SER A 440 1.78 4.64 -12.43
N LEU A 441 2.78 3.99 -11.83
CA LEU A 441 4.10 4.56 -11.51
C LEU A 441 5.23 3.98 -12.38
N VAL A 442 4.91 3.30 -13.47
CA VAL A 442 5.89 2.62 -14.36
C VAL A 442 6.96 3.58 -14.89
N ASP A 443 6.56 4.80 -15.24
CA ASP A 443 7.43 5.84 -15.80
C ASP A 443 7.79 6.94 -14.79
N ALA A 444 7.57 6.67 -13.50
CA ALA A 444 7.97 7.56 -12.41
C ALA A 444 9.45 7.34 -12.04
N ASN A 445 10.15 8.43 -11.72
CA ASN A 445 11.48 8.35 -11.13
C ASN A 445 11.38 7.95 -9.64
N GLN A 446 12.50 7.55 -9.03
CA GLN A 446 12.53 7.03 -7.67
C GLN A 446 11.94 8.01 -6.62
N ALA A 447 12.16 9.32 -6.79
CA ALA A 447 11.61 10.34 -5.89
C ALA A 447 10.08 10.38 -5.95
N ILE A 448 9.51 10.43 -7.15
CA ILE A 448 8.06 10.44 -7.40
C ILE A 448 7.42 9.11 -6.98
N THR A 449 8.05 7.97 -7.27
CA THR A 449 7.59 6.63 -6.86
C THR A 449 7.46 6.51 -5.33
N ARG A 450 8.30 7.22 -4.57
CA ARG A 450 8.22 7.27 -3.09
C ARG A 450 7.18 8.28 -2.59
N LEU A 451 7.12 9.46 -3.20
CA LEU A 451 6.27 10.56 -2.74
C LEU A 451 4.79 10.33 -3.06
N ILE A 452 4.46 10.06 -4.33
CA ILE A 452 3.07 10.08 -4.81
C ILE A 452 2.17 9.13 -4.03
N PRO A 453 2.56 7.85 -3.78
CA PRO A 453 1.70 6.97 -3.00
C PRO A 453 1.40 7.49 -1.60
N MET A 454 2.41 7.99 -0.89
CA MET A 454 2.25 8.52 0.46
C MET A 454 1.34 9.76 0.47
N LEU A 455 1.62 10.72 -0.42
CA LEU A 455 0.86 11.96 -0.56
C LEU A 455 -0.62 11.68 -0.86
N VAL A 456 -0.88 10.81 -1.82
CA VAL A 456 -2.22 10.41 -2.26
C VAL A 456 -2.95 9.67 -1.14
N SER A 457 -2.27 8.74 -0.47
CA SER A 457 -2.86 7.98 0.64
C SER A 457 -3.31 8.89 1.77
N LYS A 458 -2.44 9.83 2.18
CA LYS A 458 -2.74 10.80 3.25
C LYS A 458 -3.90 11.72 2.84
N MET A 459 -3.82 12.33 1.65
CA MET A 459 -4.84 13.26 1.17
C MET A 459 -6.23 12.60 1.10
N ILE A 460 -6.32 11.39 0.56
CA ILE A 460 -7.60 10.70 0.39
C ILE A 460 -8.15 10.23 1.75
N TYR A 461 -7.28 9.80 2.66
CA TYR A 461 -7.65 9.40 4.02
C TYR A 461 -8.20 10.58 4.81
N ASP A 462 -7.49 11.70 4.84
CA ASP A 462 -7.92 12.89 5.56
C ASP A 462 -9.23 13.46 4.99
N ASP A 463 -9.39 13.48 3.66
CA ASP A 463 -10.64 13.89 3.03
C ASP A 463 -11.81 12.98 3.46
N GLN A 464 -11.59 11.66 3.51
CA GLN A 464 -12.60 10.73 4.01
C GLN A 464 -12.92 10.96 5.49
N ARG A 465 -11.90 11.15 6.31
CA ARG A 465 -12.03 11.42 7.74
C ARG A 465 -12.82 12.71 7.98
N PHE A 466 -12.51 13.77 7.25
CA PHE A 466 -13.20 15.06 7.34
C PHE A 466 -14.67 14.95 6.95
N ASN A 467 -14.98 14.27 5.85
CA ASN A 467 -16.36 14.11 5.37
C ASN A 467 -17.23 13.25 6.29
N VAL A 468 -16.64 12.30 7.02
CA VAL A 468 -17.37 11.38 7.91
C VAL A 468 -17.38 11.84 9.37
N ALA A 469 -16.49 12.75 9.78
CA ALA A 469 -16.38 13.20 11.17
C ALA A 469 -17.71 13.80 11.68
N GLY A 470 -18.40 13.05 12.55
CA GLY A 470 -19.67 13.45 13.17
C GLY A 470 -20.94 13.08 12.41
N GLN A 471 -20.85 12.28 11.34
CA GLN A 471 -21.98 11.83 10.53
C GLN A 471 -21.97 10.30 10.34
N ASN A 472 -23.07 9.75 9.81
CA ASN A 472 -23.12 8.34 9.40
C ASN A 472 -22.25 8.12 8.16
N ILE A 473 -21.54 7.00 8.08
CA ILE A 473 -20.73 6.61 6.92
C ILE A 473 -21.67 6.35 5.73
N ASP A 474 -21.74 7.29 4.80
CA ASP A 474 -22.54 7.19 3.57
C ASP A 474 -21.69 6.86 2.33
N ARG A 475 -20.38 7.08 2.42
CA ARG A 475 -19.38 6.82 1.38
C ARG A 475 -18.17 6.07 1.93
N THR A 476 -17.50 5.30 1.08
CA THR A 476 -16.31 4.53 1.45
C THR A 476 -15.17 4.75 0.48
N LYS A 477 -13.94 4.62 0.97
CA LYS A 477 -12.74 4.66 0.13
C LYS A 477 -11.88 3.45 0.39
N HIS A 478 -11.36 2.87 -0.69
CA HIS A 478 -10.52 1.69 -0.68
C HIS A 478 -9.18 2.05 -1.30
N LEU A 479 -8.11 1.96 -0.52
CA LEU A 479 -6.75 2.09 -1.01
C LEU A 479 -6.16 0.70 -1.23
N ILE A 480 -5.76 0.42 -2.46
CA ILE A 480 -5.15 -0.84 -2.87
C ILE A 480 -3.73 -0.53 -3.29
N ILE A 481 -2.77 -1.16 -2.61
CA ILE A 481 -1.35 -0.98 -2.88
C ILE A 481 -0.79 -2.32 -3.32
N ASP A 482 -0.50 -2.44 -4.62
CA ASP A 482 0.33 -3.55 -5.09
C ASP A 482 1.80 -3.28 -4.74
N GLU A 483 2.57 -4.33 -4.54
CA GLU A 483 3.96 -4.28 -4.07
C GLU A 483 4.20 -3.27 -2.93
N ALA A 484 3.36 -3.34 -1.90
CA ALA A 484 3.34 -2.45 -0.74
C ALA A 484 4.69 -2.33 0.00
N HIS A 485 5.58 -3.31 -0.13
CA HIS A 485 6.95 -3.22 0.40
C HIS A 485 7.74 -2.01 -0.16
N ASN A 486 7.37 -1.48 -1.34
CA ASN A 486 7.99 -0.26 -1.89
C ASN A 486 7.71 0.99 -1.02
N ILE A 487 6.59 1.02 -0.30
CA ILE A 487 6.16 2.17 0.53
C ILE A 487 6.20 1.86 2.01
N LEU A 488 6.06 0.59 2.42
CA LEU A 488 5.89 0.24 3.84
C LEU A 488 7.16 -0.38 4.45
N ASN A 489 8.30 -0.24 3.79
CA ASN A 489 9.56 -0.86 4.24
C ASN A 489 10.03 -0.32 5.60
N ALA A 490 10.08 -1.16 6.63
CA ALA A 490 10.53 -0.87 7.98
C ALA A 490 12.02 -1.23 8.25
N ALA A 491 12.68 -1.96 7.35
CA ALA A 491 14.03 -2.50 7.56
C ALA A 491 15.15 -1.45 7.53
N TYR A 492 14.91 -0.27 6.96
CA TYR A 492 15.89 0.82 6.87
C TYR A 492 15.81 1.80 8.05
N ARG A 493 15.72 1.30 9.29
CA ARG A 493 15.94 2.13 10.49
C ARG A 493 17.44 2.44 10.63
N ASN A 494 17.99 3.18 9.67
CA ASN A 494 19.25 3.87 9.89
C ASN A 494 18.95 5.02 10.85
N ASN A 495 19.65 5.07 11.98
CA ASN A 495 19.49 6.11 13.00
C ASN A 495 19.53 7.51 12.35
N GLY A 496 18.35 8.14 12.21
CA GLY A 496 18.21 9.50 11.72
C GLY A 496 17.32 9.72 10.49
N ASP A 497 16.71 8.71 9.85
CA ASP A 497 15.80 8.98 8.72
C ASP A 497 14.37 9.32 9.18
N ASP A 498 14.13 10.60 9.55
CA ASP A 498 12.79 11.16 9.87
C ASP A 498 11.73 10.85 8.78
N TRP A 499 12.18 10.63 7.53
CA TRP A 499 11.39 10.18 6.39
C TRP A 499 10.65 8.87 6.67
N GLN A 500 11.36 7.88 7.23
CA GLN A 500 10.80 6.56 7.43
C GLN A 500 9.71 6.60 8.51
N ASP A 501 9.96 7.39 9.56
CA ASP A 501 9.05 7.56 10.68
C ASP A 501 7.76 8.28 10.28
N TYR A 502 7.84 9.33 9.47
CA TYR A 502 6.64 10.02 8.98
C TYR A 502 5.80 9.13 8.05
N ARG A 503 6.41 8.50 7.04
CA ARG A 503 5.69 7.63 6.10
C ARG A 503 5.02 6.46 6.83
N LEU A 504 5.75 5.78 7.72
CA LEU A 504 5.17 4.67 8.49
C LEU A 504 4.10 5.17 9.44
N SER A 505 4.28 6.33 10.10
CA SER A 505 3.26 6.86 11.02
C SER A 505 1.93 7.18 10.31
N VAL A 506 1.97 7.72 9.08
CA VAL A 506 0.76 7.92 8.26
C VAL A 506 0.03 6.60 8.00
N PHE A 507 0.71 5.56 7.54
CA PHE A 507 0.06 4.27 7.27
C PHE A 507 -0.36 3.53 8.54
N GLU A 508 0.38 3.70 9.65
CA GLU A 508 -0.01 3.19 10.96
C GLU A 508 -1.24 3.90 11.52
N GLU A 509 -1.43 5.19 11.27
CA GLU A 509 -2.67 5.89 11.59
C GLU A 509 -3.83 5.35 10.74
N ILE A 510 -3.63 5.26 9.42
CA ILE A 510 -4.64 4.74 8.47
C ILE A 510 -5.12 3.33 8.86
N ILE A 511 -4.20 2.42 9.20
CA ILE A 511 -4.57 1.03 9.53
C ILE A 511 -5.24 0.90 10.91
N LYS A 512 -4.94 1.82 11.86
CA LYS A 512 -5.53 1.81 13.21
C LYS A 512 -6.91 2.47 13.24
N GLU A 513 -7.10 3.54 12.47
CA GLU A 513 -8.31 4.38 12.55
C GLU A 513 -9.19 4.32 11.29
N GLY A 514 -8.65 3.99 10.12
CA GLY A 514 -9.35 4.08 8.83
C GLY A 514 -10.69 3.35 8.80
N ARG A 515 -10.77 2.17 9.41
CA ARG A 515 -12.02 1.39 9.50
C ARG A 515 -13.17 2.17 10.16
N LYS A 516 -12.88 3.05 11.13
CA LYS A 516 -13.89 3.89 11.81
C LYS A 516 -14.51 4.92 10.85
N PHE A 517 -13.79 5.29 9.81
CA PHE A 517 -14.17 6.32 8.84
C PHE A 517 -14.60 5.73 7.48
N GLY A 518 -14.75 4.41 7.35
CA GLY A 518 -15.06 3.77 6.07
C GLY A 518 -13.91 3.82 5.05
N TYR A 519 -12.67 3.91 5.54
CA TYR A 519 -11.44 3.85 4.76
C TYR A 519 -10.78 2.48 4.94
N TYR A 520 -10.63 1.73 3.84
CA TYR A 520 -10.12 0.36 3.86
C TYR A 520 -8.83 0.25 3.06
N LEU A 521 -7.93 -0.63 3.52
CA LEU A 521 -6.61 -0.81 2.95
C LEU A 521 -6.45 -2.25 2.48
N THR A 522 -6.02 -2.44 1.24
CA THR A 522 -5.60 -3.73 0.71
C THR A 522 -4.12 -3.65 0.33
N LEU A 523 -3.30 -4.46 0.98
CA LEU A 523 -1.86 -4.51 0.76
C LEU A 523 -1.51 -5.80 0.05
N SER A 524 -0.85 -5.72 -1.10
CA SER A 524 -0.18 -6.88 -1.70
C SER A 524 1.33 -6.74 -1.62
N SER A 525 2.04 -7.79 -1.23
CA SER A 525 3.50 -7.75 -1.15
C SER A 525 4.13 -9.13 -1.26
N GLN A 526 5.30 -9.18 -1.90
CA GLN A 526 6.17 -10.34 -1.90
C GLN A 526 7.11 -10.48 -0.70
N ARG A 527 7.27 -9.41 0.09
CA ARG A 527 8.15 -9.37 1.26
C ARG A 527 7.38 -8.87 2.48
N PRO A 528 6.56 -9.73 3.13
CA PRO A 528 5.90 -9.35 4.37
C PRO A 528 6.91 -8.96 5.46
N ALA A 529 8.11 -9.54 5.51
CA ALA A 529 9.13 -9.17 6.50
C ALA A 529 9.62 -7.72 6.39
N ASP A 530 9.48 -7.10 5.21
CA ASP A 530 9.84 -5.70 5.01
C ASP A 530 8.75 -4.76 5.53
N ILE A 531 7.51 -5.21 5.71
CA ILE A 531 6.38 -4.36 6.14
C ILE A 531 6.40 -4.15 7.66
N SER A 532 5.99 -2.98 8.14
CA SER A 532 5.82 -2.71 9.58
C SER A 532 4.97 -3.79 10.27
N PRO A 533 5.46 -4.41 11.37
CA PRO A 533 4.68 -5.35 12.17
C PRO A 533 3.38 -4.75 12.70
N THR A 534 3.36 -3.45 12.99
CA THR A 534 2.16 -2.73 13.41
C THR A 534 1.10 -2.79 12.32
N ILE A 535 1.46 -2.52 11.07
CA ILE A 535 0.53 -2.56 9.93
C ILE A 535 0.04 -3.99 9.72
N LEU A 536 0.95 -4.97 9.72
CA LEU A 536 0.58 -6.37 9.54
C LEU A 536 -0.40 -6.83 10.63
N SER A 537 -0.12 -6.58 11.91
CA SER A 537 -1.01 -7.01 13.01
C SER A 537 -2.42 -6.39 12.99
N GLN A 538 -2.62 -5.28 12.28
CA GLN A 538 -3.92 -4.63 12.10
C GLN A 538 -4.64 -5.07 10.82
N THR A 539 -4.00 -5.93 10.01
CA THR A 539 -4.67 -6.58 8.88
C THR A 539 -5.62 -7.65 9.41
N HIS A 540 -6.85 -7.67 8.90
CA HIS A 540 -7.93 -8.51 9.44
C HIS A 540 -8.14 -9.79 8.64
N ASN A 541 -7.91 -9.72 7.32
CA ASN A 541 -8.06 -10.83 6.39
C ASN A 541 -6.79 -11.00 5.58
N TYR A 542 -6.36 -12.25 5.42
CA TYR A 542 -5.10 -12.62 4.81
C TYR A 542 -5.32 -13.64 3.71
N LEU A 543 -4.65 -13.41 2.58
CA LEU A 543 -4.56 -14.32 1.45
C LEU A 543 -3.08 -14.64 1.24
N ILE A 544 -2.67 -15.84 1.64
CA ILE A 544 -1.28 -16.26 1.62
C ILE A 544 -1.07 -17.24 0.47
N HIS A 545 -0.40 -16.77 -0.56
CA HIS A 545 0.16 -17.61 -1.61
C HIS A 545 1.50 -18.20 -1.17
N ARG A 546 2.10 -19.02 -2.04
CA ARG A 546 3.40 -19.63 -1.82
C ARG A 546 4.46 -18.62 -1.36
N LEU A 547 5.00 -18.82 -0.17
CA LEU A 547 6.15 -18.12 0.40
C LEU A 547 7.20 -19.15 0.84
N VAL A 548 8.46 -18.87 0.55
CA VAL A 548 9.57 -19.82 0.80
C VAL A 548 10.63 -19.21 1.73
N ASN A 549 10.73 -17.89 1.79
CA ASN A 549 11.69 -17.20 2.64
C ASN A 549 11.29 -17.35 4.12
N GLU A 550 12.21 -17.86 4.94
CA GLU A 550 11.98 -18.06 6.38
C GLU A 550 11.65 -16.76 7.13
N LYS A 551 12.28 -15.62 6.76
CA LYS A 551 12.00 -14.34 7.42
C LYS A 551 10.56 -13.90 7.17
N ASP A 552 10.10 -14.08 5.93
CA ASP A 552 8.73 -13.76 5.51
C ASP A 552 7.71 -14.68 6.19
N LEU A 553 8.00 -15.98 6.27
CA LEU A 553 7.16 -16.94 6.97
C LEU A 553 7.04 -16.62 8.47
N ARG A 554 8.18 -16.39 9.15
CA ARG A 554 8.18 -16.04 10.59
C ARG A 554 7.44 -14.74 10.87
N MET A 555 7.53 -13.74 9.97
CA MET A 555 6.76 -12.50 10.10
C MET A 555 5.25 -12.78 10.11
N LEU A 556 4.76 -13.64 9.20
CA LEU A 556 3.35 -14.02 9.17
C LEU A 556 2.95 -14.85 10.39
N GLU A 557 3.77 -15.82 10.81
CA GLU A 557 3.51 -16.64 11.99
C GLU A 557 3.32 -15.79 13.27
N ASN A 558 4.12 -14.74 13.43
CA ASN A 558 4.06 -13.87 14.60
C ASN A 558 2.90 -12.86 14.58
N THR A 559 2.37 -12.53 13.40
CA THR A 559 1.36 -11.47 13.23
C THR A 559 -0.05 -12.02 13.03
N MET A 560 -0.19 -13.32 12.71
CA MET A 560 -1.46 -13.94 12.33
C MET A 560 -1.95 -14.96 13.37
N PRO A 561 -2.84 -14.57 14.29
CA PRO A 561 -3.33 -15.47 15.33
C PRO A 561 -4.25 -16.60 14.81
N THR A 562 -4.83 -16.43 13.62
CA THR A 562 -5.83 -17.36 13.05
C THR A 562 -5.21 -18.50 12.25
N LEU A 563 -3.90 -18.49 11.99
CA LEU A 563 -3.22 -19.51 11.20
C LEU A 563 -2.66 -20.61 12.11
N ASP A 564 -3.11 -21.85 11.93
CA ASP A 564 -2.60 -22.97 12.71
C ASP A 564 -1.30 -23.56 12.12
N LYS A 565 -0.48 -24.17 12.98
CA LYS A 565 0.84 -24.72 12.62
C LYS A 565 0.83 -25.66 11.41
N SER A 566 -0.22 -26.49 11.27
CA SER A 566 -0.36 -27.38 10.11
C SER A 566 -0.60 -26.61 8.81
N SER A 567 -1.42 -25.56 8.82
CA SER A 567 -1.64 -24.74 7.62
C SER A 567 -0.40 -23.92 7.28
N TYR A 568 0.30 -23.40 8.29
CA TYR A 568 1.56 -22.69 8.14
C TYR A 568 2.63 -23.55 7.43
N GLN A 569 2.77 -24.81 7.83
CA GLN A 569 3.72 -25.75 7.20
C GLN A 569 3.42 -26.04 5.73
N MET A 570 2.18 -25.82 5.27
CA MET A 570 1.80 -26.02 3.87
C MET A 570 2.10 -24.82 2.96
N ILE A 571 2.33 -23.62 3.51
CA ILE A 571 2.57 -22.40 2.73
C ILE A 571 3.67 -22.59 1.66
N PRO A 572 4.84 -23.20 1.96
CA PRO A 572 5.90 -23.37 0.96
C PRO A 572 5.55 -24.33 -0.19
N SER A 573 4.58 -25.22 0.05
CA SER A 573 4.14 -26.28 -0.88
C SER A 573 3.01 -25.85 -1.80
N LEU A 574 2.42 -24.67 -1.59
CA LEU A 574 1.33 -24.15 -2.43
C LEU A 574 1.78 -23.98 -3.89
N GLY A 575 0.96 -24.46 -4.82
CA GLY A 575 1.12 -24.25 -6.25
C GLY A 575 0.76 -22.84 -6.73
N LYS A 576 0.99 -22.56 -8.01
CA LYS A 576 0.58 -21.29 -8.63
C LYS A 576 -0.94 -21.14 -8.60
N GLY A 577 -1.41 -19.98 -8.13
CA GLY A 577 -2.85 -19.69 -7.95
C GLY A 577 -3.49 -20.38 -6.74
N GLU A 578 -2.71 -21.12 -5.93
CA GLU A 578 -3.19 -21.67 -4.66
C GLU A 578 -2.92 -20.67 -3.54
N VAL A 579 -3.89 -20.53 -2.66
CA VAL A 579 -3.90 -19.52 -1.61
C VAL A 579 -4.54 -20.07 -0.34
N ILE A 580 -3.99 -19.70 0.81
CA ILE A 580 -4.65 -19.90 2.10
C ILE A 580 -5.38 -18.61 2.45
N ILE A 581 -6.69 -18.69 2.65
CA ILE A 581 -7.52 -17.58 3.11
C ILE A 581 -7.78 -17.77 4.60
N THR A 582 -7.47 -16.76 5.41
CA THR A 582 -7.69 -16.78 6.86
C THR A 582 -7.95 -15.36 7.38
N GLY A 583 -8.53 -15.23 8.57
CA GLY A 583 -8.84 -13.94 9.20
C GLY A 583 -10.30 -13.83 9.60
N ASN A 584 -10.77 -12.63 9.94
CA ASN A 584 -12.09 -12.44 10.54
C ASN A 584 -13.27 -12.84 9.65
N ALA A 585 -13.07 -12.86 8.33
CA ALA A 585 -14.11 -13.28 7.39
C ALA A 585 -14.28 -14.82 7.35
N MET A 586 -13.26 -15.60 7.75
CA MET A 586 -13.25 -17.05 7.68
C MET A 586 -13.05 -17.65 9.08
N GLN A 587 -13.92 -18.57 9.50
CA GLN A 587 -13.82 -19.16 10.84
C GLN A 587 -12.63 -20.13 10.99
N VAL A 588 -12.17 -20.70 9.87
CA VAL A 588 -11.01 -21.58 9.79
C VAL A 588 -10.18 -21.22 8.55
N PRO A 589 -8.85 -21.45 8.53
CA PRO A 589 -8.06 -21.31 7.31
C PRO A 589 -8.57 -22.24 6.21
N VAL A 590 -8.75 -21.70 4.99
CA VAL A 590 -9.24 -22.45 3.83
C VAL A 590 -8.21 -22.41 2.70
N PHE A 591 -7.94 -23.57 2.11
CA PHE A 591 -7.05 -23.74 0.97
C PHE A 591 -7.85 -23.61 -0.33
N VAL A 592 -7.55 -22.60 -1.13
CA VAL A 592 -8.36 -22.22 -2.30
C VAL A 592 -7.50 -22.20 -3.55
N LYS A 593 -8.03 -22.74 -4.65
CA LYS A 593 -7.52 -22.53 -6.00
C LYS A 593 -8.24 -21.33 -6.61
N VAL A 594 -7.50 -20.23 -6.80
CA VAL A 594 -8.03 -19.04 -7.49
C VAL A 594 -7.86 -19.27 -9.00
N PRO A 595 -8.96 -19.29 -9.76
CA PRO A 595 -8.88 -19.45 -11.20
C PRO A 595 -8.24 -18.22 -11.85
N LYS A 596 -7.58 -18.45 -12.99
CA LYS A 596 -7.05 -17.37 -13.83
C LYS A 596 -8.13 -16.95 -14.82
N GLU A 597 -8.45 -15.67 -14.87
CA GLU A 597 -9.36 -15.13 -15.89
C GLU A 597 -8.74 -15.25 -17.28
N LYS A 598 -9.57 -15.47 -18.31
CA LYS A 598 -9.10 -15.63 -19.69
C LYS A 598 -8.80 -14.27 -20.34
N ASN A 599 -9.69 -13.31 -20.17
CA ASN A 599 -9.69 -12.04 -20.92
C ASN A 599 -9.31 -10.85 -20.04
N ILE A 600 -10.01 -10.67 -18.91
CA ILE A 600 -9.79 -9.52 -18.01
C ILE A 600 -8.86 -9.98 -16.89
N ARG A 601 -7.55 -9.78 -17.08
CA ARG A 601 -6.54 -10.17 -16.10
C ARG A 601 -5.35 -9.19 -16.09
N PRO A 602 -4.58 -9.15 -15.00
CA PRO A 602 -3.38 -8.30 -14.93
C PRO A 602 -2.33 -8.70 -15.98
N ASN A 603 -1.58 -7.70 -16.45
CA ASN A 603 -0.47 -7.88 -17.39
C ASN A 603 0.80 -8.41 -16.69
N SER A 604 0.69 -9.54 -16.00
CA SER A 604 1.76 -10.16 -15.19
C SER A 604 2.30 -11.46 -15.78
N ASP A 605 2.02 -11.73 -17.06
CA ASP A 605 2.51 -12.94 -17.71
C ASP A 605 4.02 -12.84 -18.00
N ASP A 606 4.73 -13.93 -17.69
CA ASP A 606 6.14 -14.06 -18.03
C ASP A 606 6.31 -13.94 -19.55
N VAL A 607 7.33 -13.18 -19.95
CA VAL A 607 7.67 -13.01 -21.36
C VAL A 607 8.16 -14.35 -21.92
N LEU A 608 7.39 -14.93 -22.85
CA LEU A 608 7.80 -16.15 -23.56
C LEU A 608 8.91 -15.82 -24.56
N LEU A 609 10.16 -15.93 -24.12
CA LEU A 609 11.35 -15.65 -24.93
C LEU A 609 11.34 -16.39 -26.26
N THR A 610 10.88 -17.65 -26.29
CA THR A 610 10.79 -18.44 -27.52
C THR A 610 9.79 -17.88 -28.54
N LYS A 611 8.73 -17.20 -28.11
CA LYS A 611 7.82 -16.49 -29.03
C LYS A 611 8.44 -15.21 -29.58
N LEU A 612 9.27 -14.53 -28.78
CA LEU A 612 9.97 -13.32 -29.21
C LEU A 612 11.17 -13.60 -30.10
N TRP A 613 11.89 -14.70 -29.84
CA TRP A 613 13.08 -15.11 -30.60
C TRP A 613 12.74 -15.89 -31.86
N ARG A 614 11.50 -16.36 -32.01
CA ARG A 614 11.02 -16.84 -33.30
C ARG A 614 10.99 -15.66 -34.26
N ASN A 615 12.00 -15.59 -35.13
CA ASN A 615 11.93 -14.77 -36.33
C ASN A 615 10.64 -15.15 -37.06
N THR A 616 9.91 -14.16 -37.53
CA THR A 616 8.67 -14.29 -38.30
C THR A 616 8.81 -15.12 -39.59
N SER A 617 10.01 -15.63 -39.90
CA SER A 617 10.35 -16.47 -41.04
C SER A 617 10.31 -17.98 -40.77
N ASP A 618 10.29 -18.47 -39.52
CA ASP A 618 10.25 -19.91 -39.23
C ASP A 618 8.87 -20.35 -38.73
N SER A 619 7.90 -20.34 -39.64
CA SER A 619 6.52 -20.79 -39.40
C SER A 619 6.22 -22.12 -40.09
N THR A 620 7.06 -23.13 -39.90
CA THR A 620 6.69 -24.52 -40.20
C THR A 620 7.30 -25.46 -39.17
N GLU A 621 6.61 -25.67 -38.05
CA GLU A 621 6.48 -27.01 -37.45
C GLU A 621 5.36 -27.02 -36.39
N PRO A 622 4.60 -28.13 -36.26
CA PRO A 622 3.43 -28.19 -35.41
C PRO A 622 3.82 -28.36 -33.93
N ILE A 623 3.02 -27.76 -33.07
CA ILE A 623 3.13 -27.85 -31.61
C ILE A 623 2.81 -29.29 -31.19
N ALA A 624 3.76 -29.94 -30.51
CA ALA A 624 3.54 -31.17 -29.75
C ALA A 624 3.21 -30.85 -28.29
#